data_AF-A0A1G1IEI6-F1
#
_entry.id   AF-A0A1G1IEI6-F1
#
_cell.length_a   1.000
_cell.length_b   1.000
_cell.length_c   1.000
_cell.angle_alpha   90.00
_cell.angle_beta   90.00
_cell.angle_gamma   90.00
#
_symmetry.space_group_name_H-M   'P 1'
#
loop_
_entity.id
_entity.type
_entity.pdbx_description
1 polymer ?
#
loop_
_entity_poly.entity_id
_entity_poly.type
_entity_poly.pdbx_seq_one_letter_code
_entity_poly.pdbx_strand_id
1 'polypeptide(L)'
;MMLSGFPGGAMSERLFPGGIAGAESKTNGVSAEEFLLLDKNGKARAGLGLDGAGEVSLVLTNKDGSRRLYLSPDDRFALKLVYRNGKVIWSAP
;
A
#
# COMPACT_ATOMS: atom_id res chain seq x y z
N MET A 1 10.06 -54.39 -53.62
CA MET A 1 10.93 -54.48 -52.43
C MET A 1 10.39 -53.56 -51.34
N MET A 2 10.51 -54.02 -50.11
CA MET A 2 9.82 -53.60 -48.88
C MET A 2 10.22 -52.24 -48.29
N LEU A 3 9.23 -51.64 -47.61
CA LEU A 3 9.26 -51.00 -46.27
C LEU A 3 10.35 -49.97 -45.94
N SER A 4 9.92 -48.77 -45.57
CA SER A 4 10.19 -48.24 -44.22
C SER A 4 9.19 -47.14 -43.86
N GLY A 5 8.54 -47.31 -42.71
CA GLY A 5 7.73 -46.28 -42.08
C GLY A 5 8.57 -45.47 -41.09
N PHE A 6 8.19 -44.23 -40.89
CA PHE A 6 8.55 -43.47 -39.68
C PHE A 6 7.29 -42.77 -39.16
N PRO A 7 6.76 -43.16 -37.99
CA PRO A 7 5.85 -42.33 -37.21
C PRO A 7 6.68 -41.36 -36.37
N GLY A 8 6.59 -40.07 -36.65
CA GLY A 8 7.32 -39.02 -35.93
C GLY A 8 6.39 -37.88 -35.53
N GLY A 9 5.58 -38.12 -34.50
CA GLY A 9 4.99 -37.03 -33.71
C GLY A 9 5.90 -36.71 -32.54
N ALA A 10 6.25 -35.43 -32.35
CA ALA A 10 6.45 -34.78 -31.06
C ALA A 10 6.97 -33.34 -31.25
N MET A 11 6.36 -32.42 -30.51
CA MET A 11 6.96 -31.18 -30.00
C MET A 11 7.37 -30.11 -31.02
N SER A 12 6.38 -29.33 -31.45
CA SER A 12 6.61 -27.90 -31.71
C SER A 12 6.77 -27.19 -30.35
N GLU A 13 7.93 -27.35 -29.71
CA GLU A 13 8.33 -26.45 -28.64
C GLU A 13 8.51 -25.06 -29.27
N ARG A 14 7.57 -24.18 -28.93
CA ARG A 14 7.65 -22.76 -29.26
C ARG A 14 8.96 -22.23 -28.70
N LEU A 15 9.87 -21.85 -29.59
CA LEU A 15 10.97 -20.94 -29.32
C LEU A 15 10.39 -19.64 -28.73
N PHE A 16 10.37 -19.53 -27.41
CA PHE A 16 10.30 -18.25 -26.72
C PHE A 16 11.48 -18.16 -25.77
N PRO A 17 12.67 -17.74 -26.25
CA PRO A 17 13.70 -17.28 -25.35
C PRO A 17 13.30 -15.89 -24.84
N GLY A 18 13.05 -15.78 -23.54
CA GLY A 18 13.25 -14.52 -22.82
C GLY A 18 12.03 -13.64 -22.54
N GLY A 19 10.82 -14.14 -22.70
CA GLY A 19 9.63 -13.48 -22.14
C GLY A 19 9.29 -14.09 -20.79
N ILE A 20 10.01 -13.75 -19.72
CA ILE A 20 9.36 -13.73 -18.41
C ILE A 20 8.28 -12.66 -18.54
N ALA A 21 7.10 -13.07 -18.98
CA ALA A 21 5.88 -12.37 -18.70
C ALA A 21 5.78 -12.40 -17.18
N GLY A 22 6.46 -11.44 -16.54
CA GLY A 22 6.13 -11.02 -15.21
C GLY A 22 4.67 -10.70 -15.29
N ALA A 23 3.84 -11.59 -14.75
CA ALA A 23 2.45 -11.28 -14.51
C ALA A 23 2.50 -9.94 -13.78
N GLU A 24 2.09 -8.86 -14.46
CA GLU A 24 1.80 -7.62 -13.80
C GLU A 24 0.83 -8.00 -12.70
N SER A 25 1.33 -8.04 -11.48
CA SER A 25 0.50 -8.19 -10.31
C SER A 25 -0.33 -6.93 -10.31
N LYS A 26 -1.51 -7.05 -10.93
CA LYS A 26 -2.51 -6.00 -11.07
C LYS A 26 -2.93 -5.68 -9.66
N THR A 27 -2.13 -4.84 -9.02
CA THR A 27 -2.32 -4.47 -7.63
C THR A 27 -3.61 -3.68 -7.67
N ASN A 28 -4.66 -4.22 -7.04
CA ASN A 28 -5.90 -3.50 -6.80
C ASN A 28 -5.63 -2.45 -5.72
N GLY A 29 -4.74 -1.51 -6.03
CA GLY A 29 -4.23 -0.49 -5.15
C GLY A 29 -4.35 0.86 -5.82
N VAL A 30 -4.63 1.87 -5.01
CA VAL A 30 -4.61 3.25 -5.47
C VAL A 30 -3.22 3.80 -5.14
N SER A 31 -2.53 4.33 -6.15
CA SER A 31 -1.30 5.09 -5.94
C SER A 31 -1.69 6.54 -5.65
N ALA A 32 -1.35 7.01 -4.44
CA ALA A 32 -1.58 8.38 -4.01
C ALA A 32 -0.46 8.78 -3.04
N GLU A 33 -0.16 10.08 -2.99
CA GLU A 33 0.75 10.63 -1.98
C GLU A 33 0.12 10.58 -0.58
N GLU A 34 -1.19 10.80 -0.48
CA GLU A 34 -1.96 10.74 0.76
C GLU A 34 -3.44 10.41 0.48
N PHE A 35 -4.08 9.68 1.40
CA PHE A 35 -5.53 9.50 1.45
C PHE A 35 -6.15 10.35 2.55
N LEU A 36 -7.01 11.28 2.17
CA LEU A 36 -7.72 12.16 3.10
C LEU A 36 -9.19 11.76 3.24
N LEU A 37 -9.65 11.59 4.48
CA LEU A 37 -11.07 11.55 4.78
C LEU A 37 -11.57 12.97 5.05
N LEU A 38 -12.39 13.51 4.15
CA LEU A 38 -12.97 14.85 4.31
C LEU A 38 -14.36 14.78 4.96
N ASP A 39 -14.70 15.77 5.78
CA ASP A 39 -16.08 15.95 6.24
C ASP A 39 -16.94 16.70 5.21
N LYS A 40 -18.23 16.90 5.54
CA LYS A 40 -19.20 17.58 4.67
C LYS A 40 -18.82 19.02 4.28
N ASN A 41 -17.89 19.64 5.00
CA ASN A 41 -17.41 21.00 4.74
C ASN A 41 -16.07 20.98 4.00
N GLY A 42 -15.57 19.81 3.59
CA GLY A 42 -14.27 19.63 2.93
C GLY A 42 -13.08 19.61 3.90
N LYS A 43 -13.30 19.56 5.21
CA LYS A 43 -12.19 19.53 6.19
C LYS A 43 -11.68 18.10 6.38
N ALA A 44 -10.36 17.92 6.29
CA ALA A 44 -9.72 16.63 6.59
C ALA A 44 -9.91 16.20 8.06
N ARG A 45 -10.28 14.94 8.24
CA ARG A 45 -10.58 14.29 9.52
C ARG A 45 -9.80 13.00 9.71
N ALA A 46 -9.26 12.43 8.64
CA ALA A 46 -8.19 11.45 8.70
C ALA A 46 -7.23 11.63 7.54
N GLY A 47 -5.99 11.20 7.73
CA GLY A 47 -4.95 11.14 6.69
C GLY A 47 -4.19 9.83 6.81
N LEU A 48 -3.99 9.12 5.71
CA LEU A 48 -3.07 7.98 5.60
C LEU A 48 -2.03 8.32 4.53
N GLY A 49 -0.76 8.33 4.89
CA GLY A 49 0.30 8.67 3.96
C GLY A 49 1.68 8.38 4.51
N LEU A 50 2.68 8.83 3.77
CA LEU A 50 4.08 8.80 4.19
C LEU A 50 4.48 10.18 4.68
N ASP A 51 5.30 10.24 5.71
CA ASP A 51 5.91 11.50 6.14
C ASP A 51 7.16 11.86 5.32
N GLY A 52 7.87 12.92 5.72
CA GLY A 52 9.08 13.38 5.03
C GLY A 52 10.26 12.39 5.07
N ALA A 53 10.23 11.40 5.98
CA ALA A 53 11.20 10.32 6.06
C ALA A 53 10.75 9.07 5.29
N GLY A 54 9.53 9.07 4.75
CA GLY A 54 8.93 7.90 4.11
C GLY A 54 8.28 6.94 5.09
N GLU A 55 8.11 7.33 6.35
CA GLU A 55 7.48 6.52 7.40
C GLU A 55 5.97 6.58 7.28
N VAL A 56 5.29 5.46 7.51
CA VAL A 56 3.83 5.40 7.36
C VAL A 56 3.15 6.04 8.55
N SER A 57 2.11 6.83 8.30
CA SER A 57 1.30 7.42 9.36
C SER A 57 -0.19 7.39 9.03
N LEU A 58 -1.00 7.06 10.04
CA LEU A 58 -2.43 7.29 10.06
C LEU A 58 -2.76 8.30 11.15
N VAL A 59 -3.40 9.40 10.76
CA VAL A 59 -3.85 10.44 11.68
C VAL A 59 -5.36 10.48 11.70
N LEU A 60 -5.98 10.42 12.87
CA LEU A 60 -7.42 10.66 13.07
C LEU A 60 -7.62 11.93 13.88
N THR A 61 -8.42 12.86 13.36
CA THR A 61 -8.75 14.12 14.02
C THR A 61 -10.21 14.10 14.48
N ASN A 62 -10.47 14.43 15.75
CA ASN A 62 -11.84 14.51 16.28
C ASN A 62 -12.62 15.70 15.68
N LYS A 63 -13.93 15.78 15.98
CA LYS A 63 -14.87 16.68 15.27
C LYS A 63 -14.53 18.16 15.39
N ASP A 64 -14.16 18.59 16.59
CA ASP A 64 -13.74 19.97 16.88
C ASP A 64 -12.27 20.23 16.49
N GLY A 65 -11.48 19.19 16.21
CA GLY A 65 -10.04 19.28 15.95
C GLY A 65 -9.19 19.51 17.21
N SER A 66 -9.76 19.29 18.41
CA SER A 66 -9.03 19.45 19.67
C SER A 66 -8.08 18.28 19.98
N ARG A 67 -8.29 17.12 19.35
CA ARG A 67 -7.49 15.91 19.57
C ARG A 67 -7.15 15.19 18.27
N ARG A 68 -5.96 14.61 18.24
CA ARG A 68 -5.46 13.76 17.16
C ARG A 68 -4.93 12.44 17.71
N LEU A 69 -5.34 11.34 17.10
CA LEU A 69 -4.72 10.02 17.29
C LEU A 69 -3.75 9.81 16.12
N TYR A 70 -2.50 9.51 16.44
CA TYR A 70 -1.47 9.13 15.50
C TYR A 70 -1.21 7.63 15.65
N LEU A 71 -1.09 6.95 14.51
CA LEU A 71 -0.58 5.59 14.39
C LEU A 71 0.60 5.63 13.41
N SER A 72 1.81 5.39 13.90
CA SER A 72 3.05 5.42 13.14
C SER A 72 3.95 4.27 13.61
N PRO A 73 3.93 3.10 12.94
CA PRO A 73 4.65 1.91 13.39
C PRO A 73 6.18 2.09 13.44
N ASP A 74 6.70 3.09 12.74
CA ASP A 74 8.13 3.42 12.70
C ASP A 74 8.56 4.33 13.88
N ASP A 75 7.59 4.93 14.61
CA ASP A 75 7.86 5.72 15.81
C ASP A 75 8.06 4.82 17.04
N ARG A 76 8.90 5.26 17.99
CA ARG A 76 9.07 4.61 19.31
C ARG A 76 7.75 4.45 20.06
N PHE A 77 6.81 5.36 19.86
CA PHE A 77 5.43 5.23 20.34
C PHE A 77 4.51 5.09 19.14
N ALA A 78 4.21 3.85 18.76
CA ALA A 78 3.40 3.58 17.59
C ALA A 78 2.03 4.24 17.66
N LEU A 79 1.47 4.38 18.87
CA LEU A 79 0.17 5.04 19.07
C LEU A 79 0.30 6.25 19.98
N LYS A 80 -0.20 7.42 19.55
CA LYS A 80 -0.19 8.66 20.35
C LYS A 80 -1.52 9.39 20.26
N LEU A 81 -2.11 9.73 21.41
CA LEU A 81 -3.23 10.65 21.50
C LEU A 81 -2.71 12.02 21.94
N VAL A 82 -2.93 13.05 21.13
CA VAL A 82 -2.33 14.38 21.32
C VAL A 82 -3.41 15.46 21.26
N TYR A 83 -3.35 16.43 22.16
CA TYR A 83 -4.15 17.65 22.06
C TYR A 83 -3.66 18.54 20.92
N ARG A 84 -4.52 19.45 20.44
CA ARG A 84 -4.17 20.42 19.38
C ARG A 84 -2.95 21.28 19.72
N ASN A 85 -2.69 21.54 21.01
CA ASN A 85 -1.53 22.28 21.49
C ASN A 85 -0.22 21.47 21.54
N GLY A 86 -0.22 20.23 21.02
CA GLY A 86 0.94 19.36 21.01
C GLY A 86 1.14 18.53 22.28
N LYS A 87 0.33 18.74 23.34
CA LYS A 87 0.42 17.94 24.56
C LYS A 87 0.00 16.49 24.30
N VAL A 88 0.90 15.54 24.52
CA VAL A 88 0.60 14.11 24.52
C VAL A 88 -0.27 13.79 25.74
N ILE A 89 -1.44 13.21 25.48
CA ILE A 89 -2.40 12.75 26.50
C ILE A 89 -2.06 11.33 26.92
N TRP A 90 -1.72 10.50 25.93
CA TRP A 90 -1.43 9.09 26.11
C TRP A 90 -0.58 8.60 24.93
N SER A 91 0.26 7.60 25.18
CA SER A 91 1.03 6.91 24.16
C SER A 91 1.18 5.43 24.49
N ALA A 92 1.30 4.61 23.45
CA ALA A 92 1.66 3.19 23.53
C ALA A 92 2.79 2.87 22.54
N PRO A 93 3.64 1.89 22.89
CA PRO A 93 4.58 1.29 21.95
C PRO A 93 3.85 0.57 20.81
#